data_AF-A0A349YAR2-F1
#
_entry.id   AF-A0A349YAR2-F1
#
_cell.length_a   1.000
_cell.length_b   1.000
_cell.length_c   1.000
_cell.angle_alpha   90.00
_cell.angle_beta   90.00
_cell.angle_gamma   90.00
#
_symmetry.space_group_name_H-M   'P 1'
#
loop_
_entity.id
_entity.type
_entity.pdbx_description
1 polymer ?
#
loop_
_entity_poly.entity_id
_entity_poly.type
_entity_poly.pdbx_seq_one_letter_code
_entity_poly.pdbx_strand_id
1 'polypeptide(L)'
;MNELRTSAIHHPAESELFDETLSCEVALPAEFRIGSAVIRPGTAETLLRSVALVEDARSDDGHDDRSDTTLQVQRLEAKLDLVMVLLGRLVRQSAQDLPLRPLRWSRRGIRLEQGSRSGAAPGSMGVIRLQPCDWLPDHIDLPVVIVAEAANGSGAHYLWLRFEGLSDALEMALERHLFRLHRRQIAEARRLR
;
A
#
# COMPACT_ATOMS: atom_id res chain seq x y z
N MET A 1 -25.29 -3.04 9.70
CA MET A 1 -25.60 -1.60 9.58
C MET A 1 -24.32 -0.81 9.78
N ASN A 2 -23.54 -0.63 8.71
CA ASN A 2 -22.63 0.52 8.52
C ASN A 2 -22.18 0.49 7.04
N GLU A 3 -23.05 0.96 6.16
CA GLU A 3 -22.60 1.45 4.86
C GLU A 3 -21.68 2.63 5.18
N LEU A 4 -20.36 2.43 5.06
CA LEU A 4 -19.43 3.53 4.94
C LEU A 4 -19.85 4.26 3.66
N ARG A 5 -20.74 5.24 3.84
CA ARG A 5 -21.09 6.20 2.81
C ARG A 5 -19.79 6.90 2.47
N THR A 6 -19.12 6.47 1.41
CA THR A 6 -18.16 7.28 0.70
C THR A 6 -18.94 8.53 0.31
N SER A 7 -18.88 9.57 1.14
CA SER A 7 -19.41 10.87 0.76
C SER A 7 -18.73 11.18 -0.56
N ALA A 8 -19.51 11.33 -1.64
CA ALA A 8 -18.94 11.50 -2.96
C ALA A 8 -18.09 12.77 -2.95
N ILE A 9 -16.76 12.60 -2.96
CA ILE A 9 -15.82 13.71 -2.95
C ILE A 9 -15.77 14.26 -4.37
N HIS A 10 -16.44 15.39 -4.59
CA HIS A 10 -16.50 16.07 -5.88
C HIS A 10 -15.31 17.03 -6.01
N HIS A 11 -14.18 16.53 -6.49
CA HIS A 11 -12.96 17.31 -6.73
C HIS A 11 -12.32 16.89 -8.06
N PRO A 12 -11.81 17.80 -8.92
CA PRO A 12 -11.23 17.42 -10.21
C PRO A 12 -10.05 16.44 -10.08
N ALA A 13 -9.23 16.59 -9.05
CA ALA A 13 -8.16 15.64 -8.73
C ALA A 13 -8.65 14.23 -8.36
N GLU A 14 -9.89 14.09 -7.87
CA GLU A 14 -10.49 12.78 -7.60
C GLU A 14 -10.72 12.04 -8.92
N SER A 15 -11.34 12.72 -9.90
CA SER A 15 -11.55 12.17 -11.23
C SER A 15 -10.24 11.83 -11.94
N GLU A 16 -9.28 12.76 -11.88
CA GLU A 16 -7.95 12.58 -12.49
C GLU A 16 -7.24 11.32 -11.99
N LEU A 17 -7.36 10.97 -10.71
CA LEU A 17 -6.66 9.84 -10.12
C LEU A 17 -7.46 8.54 -10.10
N PHE A 18 -8.79 8.58 -10.03
CA PHE A 18 -9.61 7.39 -9.76
C PHE A 18 -10.69 7.03 -10.80
N ASP A 19 -11.09 7.92 -11.72
CA ASP A 19 -12.05 7.57 -12.78
C ASP A 19 -11.50 6.49 -13.73
N GLU A 20 -12.36 5.54 -14.12
CA GLU A 20 -12.04 4.47 -15.08
C GLU A 20 -10.79 3.63 -14.73
N THR A 21 -10.42 3.58 -13.45
CA THR A 21 -9.30 2.74 -12.99
C THR A 21 -9.63 2.03 -11.69
N LEU A 22 -9.02 0.86 -11.49
CA LEU A 22 -9.13 0.14 -10.23
C LEU A 22 -8.62 1.03 -9.09
N SER A 23 -9.46 1.22 -8.08
CA SER A 23 -9.07 1.91 -6.85
C SER A 23 -9.52 1.13 -5.63
N CYS A 24 -8.69 1.16 -4.58
CA CYS A 24 -8.97 0.53 -3.29
C CYS A 24 -9.06 1.61 -2.21
N GLU A 25 -10.10 1.57 -1.39
CA GLU A 25 -10.17 2.35 -0.15
C GLU A 25 -9.64 1.48 0.99
N VAL A 26 -8.60 1.95 1.68
CA VAL A 26 -7.91 1.19 2.72
C VAL A 26 -7.28 2.15 3.74
N ALA A 27 -7.06 1.70 4.97
CA ALA A 27 -6.20 2.40 5.92
C ALA A 27 -4.84 1.71 5.97
N LEU A 28 -3.76 2.42 5.64
CA LEU A 28 -2.39 1.89 5.66
C LEU A 28 -1.45 2.81 6.44
N PRO A 29 -0.39 2.28 7.08
CA PRO A 29 0.69 3.10 7.59
C PRO A 29 1.32 3.90 6.43
N ALA A 30 1.17 5.22 6.46
CA ALA A 30 1.58 6.07 5.35
C ALA A 30 1.99 7.48 5.80
N GLU A 31 2.97 8.05 5.11
CA GLU A 31 3.44 9.42 5.34
C GLU A 31 3.83 10.08 4.02
N PHE A 32 3.30 11.28 3.80
CA PHE A 32 3.73 12.15 2.72
C PHE A 32 4.83 13.10 3.21
N ARG A 33 5.89 13.25 2.40
CA ARG A 33 6.99 14.19 2.63
C ARG A 33 7.20 15.08 1.42
N ILE A 34 7.31 16.39 1.65
CA ILE A 34 7.62 17.37 0.60
C ILE A 34 9.09 17.26 0.19
N GLY A 35 9.35 17.48 -1.10
CA GLY A 35 10.69 17.49 -1.69
C GLY A 35 11.07 16.16 -2.35
N SER A 36 12.20 16.19 -3.05
CA SER A 36 12.76 14.98 -3.67
C SER A 36 13.64 14.26 -2.66
N ALA A 37 13.30 13.00 -2.35
CA ALA A 37 14.26 12.09 -1.75
C ALA A 37 14.98 11.32 -2.85
N VAL A 38 16.21 10.87 -2.57
CA VAL A 38 16.88 9.89 -3.45
C VAL A 38 16.14 8.56 -3.30
N ILE A 39 15.22 8.28 -4.21
CA ILE A 39 14.48 7.02 -4.27
C ILE A 39 15.23 6.06 -5.19
N ARG A 40 15.43 4.82 -4.71
CA ARG A 40 15.92 3.73 -5.56
C ARG A 40 14.71 2.98 -6.12
N PRO A 41 14.30 3.22 -7.37
CA PRO A 41 13.05 2.67 -7.91
C PRO A 41 13.00 1.13 -7.86
N GLY A 42 14.14 0.45 -8.02
CA GLY A 42 14.22 -1.02 -7.99
C GLY A 42 13.87 -1.65 -6.63
N THR A 43 13.98 -0.91 -5.52
CA THR A 43 13.67 -1.44 -4.19
C THR A 43 12.16 -1.60 -3.99
N ALA A 44 11.37 -0.61 -4.40
CA ALA A 44 9.91 -0.68 -4.31
C ALA A 44 9.34 -1.81 -5.18
N GLU A 45 9.88 -1.94 -6.41
CA GLU A 45 9.46 -3.00 -7.33
C GLU A 45 9.74 -4.40 -6.75
N THR A 46 10.97 -4.61 -6.27
CA THR A 46 11.40 -5.89 -5.73
C THR A 46 10.53 -6.26 -4.52
N LEU A 47 10.26 -5.31 -3.63
CA LEU A 47 9.40 -5.53 -2.48
C LEU A 47 7.98 -5.95 -2.89
N LEU A 48 7.34 -5.23 -3.83
CA LEU A 48 6.00 -5.57 -4.30
C LEU A 48 5.93 -6.94 -4.98
N ARG A 49 6.99 -7.34 -5.71
CA ARG A 49 7.09 -8.68 -6.31
C ARG A 49 7.30 -9.77 -5.27
N SER A 50 8.17 -9.56 -4.28
CA SER A 50 8.39 -10.51 -3.19
C SER A 50 7.14 -10.69 -2.34
N VAL A 51 6.41 -9.62 -2.04
CA VAL A 51 5.11 -9.68 -1.36
C VAL A 51 4.12 -10.52 -2.18
N ALA A 52 4.08 -10.35 -3.51
CA ALA A 52 3.22 -11.15 -4.37
C ALA A 52 3.50 -12.65 -4.23
N LEU A 53 4.78 -13.06 -4.30
CA LEU A 53 5.17 -14.46 -4.22
C LEU A 53 4.75 -15.10 -2.89
N VAL A 54 4.91 -14.38 -1.77
CA VAL A 54 4.53 -14.88 -0.43
C VAL A 54 3.01 -14.94 -0.27
N GLU A 55 2.27 -13.93 -0.76
CA GLU A 55 0.80 -13.92 -0.69
C GLU A 55 0.18 -15.02 -1.56
N ASP A 56 0.75 -15.29 -2.74
CA ASP A 56 0.27 -16.33 -3.65
C ASP A 56 0.53 -17.73 -3.07
N ALA A 57 1.71 -17.98 -2.47
CA ALA A 57 2.04 -19.26 -1.81
C ALA A 57 1.07 -19.62 -0.68
N ARG A 58 0.72 -18.65 0.18
CA ARG A 58 -0.26 -18.85 1.28
C ARG A 58 -1.68 -19.18 0.79
N SER A 59 -1.99 -18.93 -0.47
CA SER A 59 -3.30 -19.23 -1.06
C SER A 59 -3.39 -20.67 -1.57
N ASP A 60 -2.26 -21.38 -1.72
CA ASP A 60 -2.14 -22.68 -2.41
C ASP A 60 -1.90 -23.87 -1.46
N ASP A 61 -1.91 -23.66 -0.14
CA ASP A 61 -1.64 -24.67 0.92
C ASP A 61 -2.67 -25.84 1.02
N GLY A 62 -3.44 -26.09 -0.04
CA GLY A 62 -4.52 -27.08 -0.07
C GLY A 62 -4.17 -28.47 -0.60
N HIS A 63 -2.92 -28.77 -0.98
CA HIS A 63 -2.58 -30.07 -1.59
C HIS A 63 -1.53 -30.87 -0.80
N ASP A 64 -2.00 -31.96 -0.19
CA ASP A 64 -1.25 -32.84 0.73
C ASP A 64 -0.53 -33.96 -0.05
N ASP A 65 0.67 -33.66 -0.58
CA ASP A 65 1.61 -34.69 -1.05
C ASP A 65 2.69 -34.94 0.02
N ARG A 66 2.44 -35.94 0.87
CA ARG A 66 3.26 -36.32 2.03
C ARG A 66 4.51 -37.12 1.63
N SER A 67 5.52 -36.43 1.10
CA SER A 67 6.88 -36.97 0.91
C SER A 67 7.82 -36.57 2.06
N ASP A 68 8.91 -37.30 2.29
CA ASP A 68 9.92 -36.96 3.31
C ASP A 68 10.65 -35.64 2.96
N THR A 69 10.79 -35.34 1.67
CA THR A 69 11.20 -34.02 1.16
C THR A 69 10.23 -32.92 1.61
N THR A 70 8.92 -33.20 1.64
CA THR A 70 7.89 -32.28 2.13
C THR A 70 8.10 -31.93 3.61
N LEU A 71 8.51 -32.89 4.45
CA LEU A 71 8.79 -32.62 5.87
C LEU A 71 10.03 -31.74 6.09
N GLN A 72 11.08 -31.92 5.28
CA GLN A 72 12.28 -31.08 5.36
C GLN A 72 11.99 -29.64 4.92
N VAL A 73 11.17 -29.48 3.87
CA VAL A 73 10.70 -28.17 3.38
C VAL A 73 9.83 -27.48 4.44
N GLN A 74 8.86 -28.18 5.04
CA GLN A 74 8.04 -27.64 6.13
C GLN A 74 8.87 -27.15 7.33
N ARG A 75 9.94 -27.89 7.68
CA ARG A 75 10.86 -27.45 8.74
C ARG A 75 11.65 -26.20 8.35
N LEU A 76 11.99 -26.05 7.07
CA LEU A 76 12.66 -24.85 6.57
C LEU A 76 11.70 -23.65 6.57
N GLU A 77 10.47 -23.83 6.11
CA GLU A 77 9.39 -22.83 6.15
C GLU A 77 9.14 -22.35 7.58
N ALA A 78 8.98 -23.27 8.54
CA ALA A 78 8.80 -22.91 9.95
C ALA A 78 9.98 -22.09 10.52
N LYS A 79 11.21 -22.37 10.10
CA LYS A 79 12.39 -21.57 10.48
C LYS A 79 12.36 -20.19 9.84
N LEU A 80 11.99 -20.10 8.56
CA LEU A 80 11.86 -18.83 7.84
C LEU A 80 10.77 -17.96 8.46
N ASP A 81 9.62 -18.53 8.80
CA ASP A 81 8.55 -17.83 9.51
C ASP A 81 9.01 -17.29 10.86
N LEU A 82 9.73 -18.10 11.65
CA LEU A 82 10.28 -17.65 12.92
C LEU A 82 11.29 -16.51 12.73
N VAL A 83 12.18 -16.62 11.74
CA VAL A 83 13.13 -15.56 11.38
C VAL A 83 12.39 -14.28 10.96
N MET A 84 11.35 -14.39 10.15
CA MET A 84 10.51 -13.25 9.73
C MET A 84 9.84 -12.57 10.92
N VAL A 85 9.33 -13.33 11.89
CA VAL A 85 8.74 -12.79 13.12
C VAL A 85 9.80 -12.06 13.96
N LEU A 86 10.98 -12.66 14.14
CA LEU A 86 12.06 -12.07 14.94
C LEU A 86 12.62 -10.80 14.28
N LEU A 87 12.85 -10.82 12.97
CA LEU A 87 13.27 -9.66 12.20
C LEU A 87 12.21 -8.57 12.23
N GLY A 88 10.93 -8.92 12.05
CA GLY A 88 9.84 -7.96 12.14
C GLY A 88 9.77 -7.27 13.51
N ARG A 89 9.98 -8.01 14.60
CA ARG A 89 10.08 -7.45 15.95
C ARG A 89 11.29 -6.52 16.10
N LEU A 90 12.45 -6.90 15.55
CA LEU A 90 13.65 -6.09 15.61
C LEU A 90 13.49 -4.78 14.83
N VAL A 91 12.95 -4.84 13.62
CA VAL A 91 12.71 -3.65 12.78
C VAL A 91 11.80 -2.66 13.52
N ARG A 92 10.67 -3.15 14.08
CA ARG A 92 9.73 -2.31 14.84
C ARG A 92 10.33 -1.66 16.10
N GLN A 93 11.43 -2.18 16.66
CA GLN A 93 12.11 -1.52 17.79
C GLN A 93 12.91 -0.28 17.36
N SER A 94 13.35 -0.25 16.10
CA SER A 94 14.22 0.80 15.56
C SER A 94 13.53 1.74 14.58
N ALA A 95 12.44 1.30 13.97
CA ALA A 95 11.73 2.04 12.93
C ALA A 95 10.78 3.07 13.56
N GLN A 96 10.72 4.25 12.94
CA GLN A 96 9.65 5.20 13.21
C GLN A 96 8.35 4.62 12.62
N ASP A 97 7.37 4.32 13.47
CA ASP A 97 6.07 3.86 12.99
C ASP A 97 5.39 4.96 12.16
N LEU A 98 4.98 4.58 10.95
CA LEU A 98 4.18 5.45 10.10
C LEU A 98 2.76 5.54 10.66
N PRO A 99 2.13 6.72 10.68
CA PRO A 99 0.76 6.85 11.13
C PRO A 99 -0.19 6.09 10.19
N LEU A 100 -1.16 5.38 10.77
CA LEU A 100 -2.23 4.74 10.01
C LEU A 100 -3.14 5.82 9.42
N ARG A 101 -3.26 5.86 8.09
CA ARG A 101 -4.05 6.87 7.38
C ARG A 101 -5.08 6.25 6.45
N PRO A 102 -6.34 6.71 6.49
CA PRO A 102 -7.30 6.40 5.43
C PRO A 102 -6.79 6.94 4.09
N LEU A 103 -6.83 6.10 3.07
CA LEU A 103 -6.43 6.48 1.73
C LEU A 103 -7.27 5.79 0.65
N ARG A 104 -7.29 6.41 -0.53
CA ARG A 104 -7.78 5.80 -1.76
C ARG A 104 -6.59 5.64 -2.71
N TRP A 105 -6.34 4.42 -3.18
CA TRP A 105 -5.16 4.08 -3.97
C TRP A 105 -5.55 3.53 -5.34
N SER A 106 -5.05 4.12 -6.42
CA SER A 106 -5.08 3.57 -7.78
C SER A 106 -3.68 3.43 -8.36
N ARG A 107 -3.58 2.90 -9.58
CA ARG A 107 -2.31 2.87 -10.32
C ARG A 107 -1.77 4.27 -10.66
N ARG A 108 -2.63 5.30 -10.67
CA ARG A 108 -2.26 6.68 -11.04
C ARG A 108 -1.79 7.50 -9.85
N GLY A 109 -2.28 7.19 -8.65
CA GLY A 109 -1.99 7.99 -7.48
C GLY A 109 -2.73 7.58 -6.22
N ILE A 110 -2.61 8.42 -5.20
CA ILE A 110 -3.18 8.24 -3.87
C ILE A 110 -3.89 9.51 -3.44
N ARG A 111 -5.08 9.36 -2.83
CA ARG A 111 -5.68 10.39 -1.99
C ARG A 111 -5.48 9.98 -0.55
N LEU A 112 -4.79 10.82 0.20
CA LEU A 112 -4.49 10.61 1.62
C LEU A 112 -5.35 11.55 2.47
N GLU A 113 -5.88 11.04 3.58
CA GLU A 113 -6.43 11.90 4.64
C GLU A 113 -5.34 12.18 5.69
N GLN A 114 -5.10 13.46 5.96
CA GLN A 114 -4.10 13.89 6.94
C GLN A 114 -4.61 15.01 7.84
N GLY A 115 -4.18 15.02 9.10
CA GLY A 115 -4.67 15.97 10.09
C GLY A 115 -4.35 17.43 9.74
N SER A 116 -3.10 17.74 9.44
CA SER A 116 -2.68 19.10 9.12
C SER A 116 -2.44 19.28 7.63
N ARG A 117 -2.59 20.51 7.15
CA ARG A 117 -2.21 20.90 5.81
C ARG A 117 -0.71 20.62 5.58
N SER A 118 -0.39 20.04 4.43
CA SER A 118 1.00 19.83 3.97
C SER A 118 1.73 21.15 3.78
N GLY A 119 1.01 22.20 3.37
CA GLY A 119 1.58 23.53 3.10
C GLY A 119 2.30 23.65 1.75
N ALA A 120 2.31 22.59 0.94
CA ALA A 120 2.92 22.60 -0.39
C ALA A 120 1.91 23.00 -1.48
N ALA A 121 2.42 23.68 -2.51
CA ALA A 121 1.63 24.09 -3.66
C ALA A 121 1.36 22.90 -4.61
N PRO A 122 0.20 22.84 -5.28
CA PRO A 122 0.01 21.96 -6.43
C PRO A 122 1.17 22.06 -7.43
N GLY A 123 1.61 20.92 -7.97
CA GLY A 123 2.79 20.80 -8.81
C GLY A 123 4.10 20.56 -8.04
N SER A 124 4.11 20.69 -6.71
CA SER A 124 5.30 20.40 -5.91
C SER A 124 5.61 18.90 -5.89
N MET A 125 6.89 18.56 -5.98
CA MET A 125 7.39 17.18 -5.84
C MET A 125 7.37 16.74 -4.38
N GLY A 126 7.13 15.46 -4.17
CA GLY A 126 7.20 14.82 -2.86
C GLY A 126 7.42 13.32 -2.98
N VAL A 127 7.37 12.66 -1.83
CA VAL A 127 7.46 11.21 -1.70
C VAL A 127 6.34 10.73 -0.79
N ILE A 128 5.58 9.75 -1.25
CA ILE A 128 4.67 9.00 -0.39
C ILE A 128 5.37 7.72 0.05
N ARG A 129 5.54 7.59 1.37
CA ARG A 129 6.01 6.36 2.01
C ARG A 129 4.80 5.59 2.50
N LEU A 130 4.71 4.30 2.17
CA LEU A 130 3.61 3.46 2.65
C LEU A 130 4.08 2.02 2.92
N GLN A 131 3.42 1.38 3.89
CA GLN A 131 3.55 -0.05 4.15
C GLN A 131 2.48 -0.81 3.34
N PRO A 132 2.85 -1.60 2.31
CA PRO A 132 1.88 -2.21 1.39
C PRO A 132 1.14 -3.42 1.98
N CYS A 133 1.68 -4.06 3.02
CA CYS A 133 1.05 -5.21 3.69
C CYS A 133 1.34 -5.19 5.19
N ASP A 134 0.43 -5.73 6.00
CA ASP A 134 0.46 -5.67 7.46
C ASP A 134 1.46 -6.64 8.11
N TRP A 135 1.70 -7.80 7.47
CA TRP A 135 2.58 -8.86 7.98
C TRP A 135 4.07 -8.58 7.78
N LEU A 136 4.44 -7.60 6.95
CA LEU A 136 5.84 -7.20 6.69
C LEU A 136 6.03 -5.74 7.09
N PRO A 137 6.82 -5.43 8.14
CA PRO A 137 7.11 -4.05 8.55
C PRO A 137 8.19 -3.43 7.64
N ASP A 138 7.93 -3.39 6.34
CA ASP A 138 8.77 -2.75 5.32
C ASP A 138 7.92 -1.75 4.52
N HIS A 139 8.59 -0.80 3.85
CA HIS A 139 7.96 0.34 3.22
C HIS A 139 8.41 0.51 1.78
N ILE A 140 7.50 0.99 0.93
CA ILE A 140 7.85 1.52 -0.38
C ILE A 140 7.81 3.05 -0.34
N ASP A 141 8.77 3.66 -1.03
CA ASP A 141 8.81 5.09 -1.29
C ASP A 141 8.46 5.31 -2.76
N LEU A 142 7.38 6.06 -3.03
CA LEU A 142 6.95 6.37 -4.38
C LEU A 142 7.07 7.88 -4.64
N PRO A 143 7.78 8.30 -5.70
CA PRO A 143 7.82 9.70 -6.12
C PRO A 143 6.44 10.17 -6.56
N VAL A 144 6.03 11.35 -6.10
CA VAL A 144 4.73 11.94 -6.39
C VAL A 144 4.82 13.43 -6.69
N VAL A 145 3.83 13.91 -7.43
CA VAL A 145 3.49 15.33 -7.57
C VAL A 145 2.18 15.60 -6.83
N ILE A 146 2.11 16.71 -6.11
CA ILE A 146 0.86 17.15 -5.48
C ILE A 146 -0.09 17.66 -6.56
N VAL A 147 -1.26 17.05 -6.70
CA VAL A 147 -2.30 17.50 -7.63
C VAL A 147 -3.18 18.56 -6.96
N ALA A 148 -3.59 18.30 -5.72
CA ALA A 148 -4.47 19.19 -4.98
C ALA A 148 -4.44 18.91 -3.48
N GLU A 149 -4.94 19.87 -2.72
CA GLU A 149 -5.18 19.73 -1.29
C GLU A 149 -6.45 20.50 -0.90
N ALA A 150 -7.35 19.87 -0.16
CA ALA A 150 -8.62 20.47 0.26
C ALA A 150 -8.97 20.05 1.69
N ALA A 151 -9.64 20.93 2.44
CA ALA A 151 -10.20 20.56 3.74
C ALA A 151 -11.32 19.52 3.57
N ASN A 152 -11.39 18.53 4.45
CA ASN A 152 -12.42 17.50 4.43
C ASN A 152 -13.68 17.87 5.25
N GLY A 153 -13.69 19.04 5.88
CA GLY A 153 -14.81 19.52 6.71
C GLY A 153 -14.80 19.04 8.17
N SER A 154 -13.91 18.11 8.56
CA SER A 154 -13.77 17.62 9.94
C SER A 154 -12.49 18.14 10.64
N GLY A 155 -11.83 19.12 10.05
CA GLY A 155 -10.56 19.68 10.53
C GLY A 155 -9.31 18.95 10.01
N ALA A 156 -9.49 17.96 9.14
CA ALA A 156 -8.41 17.31 8.40
C ALA A 156 -8.42 17.76 6.92
N HIS A 157 -7.42 17.28 6.17
CA HIS A 157 -7.20 17.62 4.78
C HIS A 157 -7.08 16.37 3.92
N TYR A 158 -7.68 16.41 2.75
CA TYR A 158 -7.39 15.50 1.66
C TYR A 158 -6.21 16.04 0.86
N LEU A 159 -5.26 15.16 0.56
CA LEU A 159 -4.11 15.42 -0.29
C LEU A 159 -4.14 14.44 -1.45
N TRP A 160 -4.22 14.95 -2.68
CA TRP A 160 -4.18 14.15 -3.91
C TRP A 160 -2.76 14.16 -4.48
N LEU A 161 -2.20 12.96 -4.63
CA LEU A 161 -0.82 12.71 -5.03
C LEU A 161 -0.82 11.85 -6.29
N ARG A 162 -0.24 12.35 -7.38
CA ARG A 162 -0.04 11.58 -8.62
C ARG A 162 1.35 11.00 -8.63
N PHE A 163 1.51 9.73 -9.01
CA PHE A 163 2.84 9.14 -9.17
C PHE A 163 3.61 9.78 -10.33
N GLU A 164 4.93 9.90 -10.20
CA GLU A 164 5.79 10.58 -11.17
C GLU A 164 7.09 9.79 -11.40
N GLY A 165 7.42 9.48 -12.66
CA GLY A 165 8.69 8.82 -12.98
C GLY A 165 8.82 7.37 -12.49
N LEU A 166 7.71 6.63 -12.42
CA LEU A 166 7.74 5.19 -12.19
C LEU A 166 8.28 4.47 -13.44
N SER A 167 9.01 3.36 -13.26
CA SER A 167 9.35 2.48 -14.37
C SER A 167 8.15 1.58 -14.72
N ASP A 168 8.05 1.15 -15.98
CA ASP A 168 7.01 0.20 -16.43
C ASP A 168 6.92 -1.06 -15.55
N ALA A 169 8.08 -1.53 -15.09
CA ALA A 169 8.18 -2.71 -14.24
C ALA A 169 7.58 -2.47 -12.83
N LEU A 170 7.79 -1.27 -12.27
CA LEU A 170 7.18 -0.85 -11.00
C LEU A 170 5.68 -0.57 -11.16
N GLU A 171 5.25 0.07 -12.25
CA GLU A 171 3.84 0.28 -12.55
C GLU A 171 3.07 -1.05 -12.64
N MET A 172 3.62 -2.03 -13.37
CA MET A 172 3.03 -3.36 -13.46
C MET A 172 3.01 -4.09 -12.11
N ALA A 173 4.05 -3.96 -11.28
CA ALA A 173 4.07 -4.52 -9.94
C ALA A 173 3.00 -3.90 -9.03
N LEU A 174 2.81 -2.58 -9.14
CA LEU A 174 1.80 -1.80 -8.41
C LEU A 174 0.38 -2.21 -8.82
N GLU A 175 0.10 -2.30 -10.12
CA GLU A 175 -1.21 -2.75 -10.61
C GLU A 175 -1.57 -4.14 -10.10
N ARG A 176 -0.64 -5.10 -10.20
CA ARG A 176 -0.85 -6.46 -9.68
C ARG A 176 -1.11 -6.46 -8.17
N HIS A 177 -0.41 -5.61 -7.42
CA HIS A 177 -0.65 -5.46 -5.99
C HIS A 177 -2.05 -4.92 -5.70
N LEU A 178 -2.49 -3.86 -6.40
CA LEU A 178 -3.84 -3.30 -6.27
C LEU A 178 -4.93 -4.32 -6.61
N PHE A 179 -4.73 -5.14 -7.65
CA PHE A 179 -5.66 -6.23 -7.97
C PHE A 179 -5.77 -7.25 -6.84
N ARG A 180 -4.65 -7.66 -6.23
CA ARG A 180 -4.66 -8.58 -5.07
C ARG A 180 -5.37 -7.95 -3.86
N LEU A 181 -5.04 -6.69 -3.55
CA LEU A 181 -5.68 -5.93 -2.47
C LEU A 181 -7.19 -5.86 -2.67
N HIS A 182 -7.64 -5.49 -3.87
CA HIS A 182 -9.06 -5.43 -4.23
C HIS A 182 -9.75 -6.78 -4.07
N ARG A 183 -9.14 -7.85 -4.57
CA ARG A 183 -9.70 -9.21 -4.48
C ARG A 183 -9.84 -9.67 -3.03
N ARG A 184 -8.88 -9.31 -2.16
CA ARG A 184 -8.94 -9.54 -0.71
C ARG A 184 -10.09 -8.76 -0.07
N GLN A 185 -10.25 -7.47 -0.37
CA GLN A 185 -11.35 -6.64 0.14
C GLN A 185 -12.73 -7.21 -0.26
N ILE A 186 -12.89 -7.69 -1.49
CA ILE A 186 -14.13 -8.37 -1.93
C ILE A 186 -14.38 -9.64 -1.12
N ALA A 187 -13.36 -10.45 -0.90
CA ALA A 187 -13.49 -11.70 -0.13
C ALA A 187 -13.88 -11.42 1.33
N GLU A 188 -13.28 -10.42 1.97
CA GLU A 188 -13.61 -9.98 3.33
C GLU A 188 -15.05 -9.44 3.41
N ALA A 189 -15.46 -8.58 2.49
CA ALA A 189 -16.82 -8.04 2.44
C ALA A 189 -17.90 -9.11 2.25
N ARG A 190 -17.57 -10.21 1.56
CA ARG A 190 -18.48 -11.38 1.42
C ARG A 190 -18.58 -12.20 2.71
N ARG A 191 -17.52 -12.30 3.51
CA ARG A 191 -17.53 -13.03 4.79
C ARG A 191 -18.32 -12.31 5.88
N LEU A 192 -18.36 -10.97 5.81
CA LEU A 192 -19.03 -10.13 6.80
C LEU A 192 -20.53 -9.93 6.54
N ARG A 193 -21.06 -10.49 5.45
CA ARG A 193 -22.47 -10.42 5.05
C ARG A 193 -23.17 -11.73 5.40
#